data_AF-A0A966K3U2-F1
#
_entry.id   AF-A0A966K3U2-F1
#
_cell.length_a   1.000
_cell.length_b   1.000
_cell.length_c   1.000
_cell.angle_alpha   90.00
_cell.angle_beta   90.00
_cell.angle_gamma   90.00
#
_symmetry.space_group_name_H-M   'P 1'
#
loop_
_entity.id
_entity.type
_entity.pdbx_description
1 polymer ?
#
loop_
_entity_poly.entity_id
_entity_poly.type
_entity_poly.pdbx_seq_one_letter_code
_entity_poly.pdbx_strand_id
1 'polypeptide(L)'
;MEEIADVTYLQGDFREEEVLRRFEALLPGNPEDGPRVDLVLSDMAPNLSGVATADAARMGHLADLALEFAQAHLKPNGALLIKCFHGSGYSQIVESFKKVFKVVSPRKPKASRDKSAETFLLGKHLK
;
A
#
# COMPACT_ATOMS: atom_id res chain seq x y z
N MET A 1 -13.34 3.22 -17.79
CA MET A 1 -12.34 4.27 -17.56
C MET A 1 -11.71 4.56 -18.91
N GLU A 2 -11.44 5.82 -19.25
CA GLU A 2 -10.71 6.12 -20.48
C GLU A 2 -9.31 5.50 -20.40
N GLU A 3 -8.79 5.04 -21.54
CA GLU A 3 -7.46 4.46 -21.60
C GLU A 3 -6.41 5.54 -21.35
N ILE A 4 -5.41 5.20 -20.54
CA ILE A 4 -4.26 6.06 -20.26
C ILE A 4 -3.05 5.37 -20.88
N ALA A 5 -2.28 6.09 -21.70
CA ALA A 5 -1.07 5.57 -22.31
C ALA A 5 -0.10 5.03 -21.23
N ASP A 6 0.53 3.90 -21.52
CA ASP A 6 1.49 3.22 -20.63
C ASP A 6 0.90 2.75 -19.28
N VAL A 7 -0.42 2.70 -19.14
CA VAL A 7 -1.12 2.20 -17.95
C VAL A 7 -1.91 0.95 -18.31
N THR A 8 -1.54 -0.18 -17.71
CA THR A 8 -2.36 -1.39 -17.77
C THR A 8 -3.38 -1.36 -16.64
N TYR A 9 -4.66 -1.39 -17.00
CA TYR A 9 -5.75 -1.45 -16.03
C TYR A 9 -6.16 -2.90 -15.75
N LEU A 10 -6.23 -3.25 -14.46
CA LEU A 10 -6.73 -4.54 -13.99
C LEU A 10 -7.92 -4.31 -13.06
N GLN A 11 -9.11 -4.72 -13.50
CA GLN A 11 -10.32 -4.68 -12.68
C GLN A 11 -10.55 -6.03 -12.00
N GLY A 12 -10.67 -6.01 -10.68
CA GLY A 12 -10.96 -7.17 -9.87
C GLY A 12 -10.89 -6.83 -8.37
N ASP A 13 -11.20 -7.80 -7.53
CA ASP A 13 -10.94 -7.69 -6.09
C ASP A 13 -9.48 -8.04 -5.83
N PHE A 14 -8.77 -7.12 -5.18
CA PHE A 14 -7.34 -7.25 -4.85
C PHE A 14 -7.02 -8.48 -3.98
N ARG A 15 -8.02 -9.03 -3.29
CA ARG A 15 -7.87 -10.20 -2.41
C ARG A 15 -8.01 -11.52 -3.15
N GLU A 16 -8.46 -11.50 -4.40
CA GLU A 16 -8.72 -12.71 -5.16
C GLU A 16 -7.46 -13.21 -5.88
N GLU A 17 -7.17 -14.49 -5.70
CA GLU A 17 -6.01 -15.17 -6.28
C GLU A 17 -5.98 -15.06 -7.82
N GLU A 18 -7.15 -15.10 -8.47
CA GLU A 18 -7.24 -14.93 -9.92
C GLU A 18 -6.72 -13.55 -10.37
N VAL A 19 -7.04 -12.51 -9.60
CA VAL A 19 -6.60 -11.14 -9.90
C VAL A 19 -5.10 -11.00 -9.66
N LEU A 20 -4.58 -11.63 -8.60
CA LEU A 20 -3.14 -11.69 -8.34
C LEU A 20 -2.37 -12.34 -9.51
N ARG A 21 -2.81 -13.51 -9.99
CA ARG A 21 -2.15 -14.20 -11.12
C ARG A 21 -2.17 -13.36 -12.39
N ARG A 22 -3.28 -12.66 -12.66
CA ARG A 22 -3.38 -11.75 -13.80
C ARG A 22 -2.40 -10.58 -13.66
N PHE A 23 -2.23 -10.03 -12.46
CA PHE A 23 -1.23 -9.00 -12.19
C PHE A 23 0.20 -9.53 -12.42
N GLU A 24 0.55 -10.70 -11.87
CA GLU A 24 1.89 -11.26 -11.99
C GLU A 24 2.29 -11.54 -13.45
N ALA A 25 1.32 -11.98 -14.27
CA ALA A 25 1.51 -12.20 -15.70
C ALA A 25 1.76 -10.92 -16.50
N LEU A 26 1.38 -9.75 -15.97
CA LEU A 26 1.61 -8.44 -16.59
C LEU A 26 2.97 -7.84 -16.22
N LEU A 27 3.64 -8.35 -15.18
CA LEU A 27 4.93 -7.81 -14.75
C LEU A 27 6.02 -8.13 -15.78
N PRO A 28 6.81 -7.13 -16.23
CA PRO A 28 7.91 -7.36 -17.15
C PRO A 28 9.02 -8.17 -16.48
N GLY A 29 9.78 -8.95 -17.27
CA GLY A 29 10.90 -9.79 -16.80
C GLY A 29 10.50 -11.24 -16.46
N ASN A 30 11.46 -12.07 -16.04
CA ASN A 30 11.20 -13.47 -15.68
C ASN A 30 10.83 -13.59 -14.19
N PRO A 31 9.73 -14.26 -13.81
CA PRO A 31 9.40 -14.57 -12.43
C PRO A 31 10.51 -15.22 -11.61
N GLU A 32 11.39 -16.00 -12.24
CA GLU A 32 12.51 -16.68 -11.59
C GLU A 32 13.62 -15.72 -11.12
N ASP A 33 13.68 -14.50 -11.69
CA ASP A 33 14.66 -13.47 -11.29
C ASP A 33 14.29 -12.79 -9.96
N GLY A 34 13.13 -13.14 -9.38
CA GLY A 34 12.63 -12.64 -8.11
C GLY A 34 11.62 -11.49 -8.26
N PRO A 35 11.44 -10.67 -7.20
CA PRO A 35 10.48 -9.56 -7.19
C PRO A 35 10.81 -8.49 -8.24
N ARG A 36 9.77 -7.98 -8.94
CA ARG A 36 9.94 -7.09 -10.12
C ARG A 36 9.36 -5.69 -9.94
N VAL A 37 8.75 -5.40 -8.80
CA VAL A 37 8.11 -4.10 -8.54
C VAL A 37 9.06 -3.16 -7.81
N ASP A 38 9.20 -1.94 -8.32
CA ASP A 38 10.01 -0.89 -7.67
C ASP A 38 9.21 -0.08 -6.65
N LEU A 39 7.92 0.13 -6.90
CA LEU A 39 7.03 0.95 -6.07
C LEU A 39 5.63 0.35 -6.01
N VAL A 40 5.11 0.21 -4.80
CA VAL A 40 3.70 -0.07 -4.52
C VAL A 40 3.06 1.20 -3.94
N LEU A 41 1.95 1.63 -4.53
CA LEU A 41 1.14 2.76 -4.07
C LEU A 41 -0.25 2.25 -3.71
N SER A 42 -0.68 2.48 -2.48
CA SER A 42 -2.05 2.16 -2.04
C SER A 42 -2.75 3.43 -1.58
N ASP A 43 -3.77 3.83 -2.33
CA ASP A 43 -4.72 4.87 -1.93
C ASP A 43 -6.04 4.28 -1.38
N MET A 44 -5.99 3.05 -0.87
CA MET A 44 -7.14 2.40 -0.26
C MET A 44 -7.59 3.16 0.99
N ALA A 45 -8.89 3.34 1.15
CA ALA A 45 -9.53 3.81 2.37
C ALA A 45 -10.72 2.90 2.69
N PRO A 46 -10.96 2.57 3.97
CA PRO A 46 -12.15 1.82 4.32
C PRO A 46 -13.38 2.73 4.24
N ASN A 47 -14.55 2.13 4.07
CA ASN A 47 -15.81 2.83 4.32
C ASN A 47 -15.86 3.23 5.82
N LEU A 48 -15.72 4.51 6.09
CA LEU A 48 -15.73 5.05 7.46
C LEU A 48 -17.13 4.91 8.05
N SER A 49 -17.24 4.31 9.23
CA SER A 49 -18.50 4.20 9.97
C SER A 49 -18.70 5.35 10.94
N GLY A 50 -17.64 6.09 11.27
CA GLY A 50 -17.63 7.07 12.36
C GLY A 50 -17.35 6.45 13.73
N VAL A 51 -17.22 5.12 13.82
CA VAL A 51 -16.83 4.42 15.04
C VAL A 51 -15.31 4.24 15.01
N ALA A 52 -14.60 5.05 15.80
CA ALA A 52 -13.14 5.16 15.74
C ALA A 52 -12.39 3.81 15.84
N THR A 53 -12.84 2.90 16.71
CA THR A 53 -12.20 1.58 16.87
C THR A 53 -12.41 0.67 15.66
N ALA A 54 -13.62 0.66 15.08
CA ALA A 54 -13.92 -0.11 13.89
C ALA A 54 -13.18 0.46 12.66
N ASP A 55 -13.13 1.78 12.52
CA ASP A 55 -12.41 2.45 11.44
C ASP A 55 -10.91 2.21 11.53
N ALA A 56 -10.34 2.22 12.75
CA ALA A 56 -8.95 1.87 13.01
C ALA A 56 -8.64 0.41 12.62
N ALA A 57 -9.49 -0.54 13.00
CA ALA A 57 -9.30 -1.95 12.66
C ALA A 57 -9.35 -2.19 11.14
N ARG A 58 -10.30 -1.53 10.46
CA ARG A 58 -10.40 -1.62 8.99
C ARG A 58 -9.21 -0.98 8.28
N MET A 59 -8.72 0.16 8.76
CA MET A 59 -7.52 0.79 8.22
C MET A 59 -6.28 -0.09 8.45
N GLY A 60 -6.15 -0.69 9.63
CA GLY A 60 -5.09 -1.66 9.94
C GLY A 60 -5.09 -2.82 8.95
N HIS A 61 -6.26 -3.43 8.71
CA HIS A 61 -6.38 -4.53 7.75
C HIS A 61 -5.96 -4.15 6.32
N LEU A 62 -6.34 -2.97 5.82
CA LEU A 62 -5.90 -2.49 4.52
C LEU A 62 -4.39 -2.22 4.47
N ALA A 63 -3.81 -1.73 5.56
CA ALA A 63 -2.36 -1.55 5.67
C ALA A 63 -1.62 -2.89 5.66
N ASP A 64 -2.15 -3.90 6.36
CA ASP A 64 -1.58 -5.25 6.37
C ASP A 64 -1.61 -5.88 4.97
N LEU A 65 -2.74 -5.81 4.26
CA LEU A 65 -2.85 -6.29 2.87
C LEU A 65 -1.82 -5.63 1.95
N ALA A 66 -1.64 -4.31 2.05
CA ALA A 66 -0.65 -3.59 1.25
C ALA A 66 0.79 -3.97 1.62
N LEU A 67 1.06 -4.21 2.90
CA LEU A 67 2.38 -4.59 3.41
C LEU A 67 2.75 -6.03 3.02
N GLU A 68 1.81 -6.96 3.08
CA GLU A 68 1.96 -8.34 2.60
C GLU A 68 2.27 -8.37 1.10
N PHE A 69 1.47 -7.67 0.30
CA PHE A 69 1.71 -7.56 -1.13
C PHE A 69 3.08 -6.95 -1.45
N ALA A 70 3.47 -5.89 -0.74
CA ALA A 70 4.76 -5.26 -0.93
C ALA A 70 5.93 -6.19 -0.59
N GLN A 71 5.84 -6.98 0.48
CA GLN A 71 6.89 -7.94 0.84
C GLN A 71 7.07 -9.03 -0.22
N ALA A 72 5.98 -9.49 -0.85
CA ALA A 72 6.05 -10.51 -1.88
C ALA A 72 6.57 -9.99 -3.24
N HIS A 73 6.32 -8.72 -3.57
CA HIS A 73 6.52 -8.23 -4.95
C HIS A 73 7.56 -7.12 -5.11
N LEU A 74 7.94 -6.42 -4.03
CA LEU A 74 8.94 -5.37 -4.13
C LEU A 74 10.36 -5.94 -4.26
N LYS A 75 11.14 -5.32 -5.13
CA LYS A 75 12.60 -5.47 -5.14
C LYS A 75 13.18 -5.06 -3.77
N PRO A 76 14.38 -5.53 -3.39
CA PRO A 76 15.02 -5.16 -2.12
C PRO A 76 15.15 -3.64 -1.90
N ASN A 77 15.36 -2.87 -2.96
CA ASN A 77 15.47 -1.41 -2.93
C ASN A 77 14.14 -0.68 -3.16
N GLY A 78 13.04 -1.41 -3.24
CA GLY A 78 11.71 -0.87 -3.53
C GLY A 78 11.12 -0.07 -2.36
N ALA A 79 9.94 0.49 -2.62
CA ALA A 79 9.20 1.29 -1.66
C ALA A 79 7.70 0.99 -1.67
N LEU A 80 7.08 1.18 -0.50
CA LEU A 80 5.64 1.14 -0.30
C LEU A 80 5.17 2.49 0.21
N LEU A 81 4.18 3.08 -0.43
CA LEU A 81 3.47 4.26 0.07
C LEU A 81 1.99 3.92 0.24
N ILE A 82 1.48 4.04 1.47
CA ILE A 82 0.07 3.81 1.76
C ILE A 82 -0.59 5.07 2.32
N LYS A 83 -1.86 5.27 1.98
CA LYS A 83 -2.73 6.22 2.68
C LYS A 83 -3.12 5.66 4.06
N CYS A 84 -3.06 6.52 5.06
CA CYS A 84 -3.45 6.26 6.44
C CYS A 84 -4.20 7.48 7.00
N PHE A 85 -4.83 7.30 8.16
CA PHE A 85 -5.41 8.38 8.94
C PHE A 85 -4.72 8.45 10.30
N HIS A 86 -4.36 9.66 10.74
CA HIS A 86 -3.90 9.87 12.10
C HIS A 86 -5.04 9.59 13.08
N GLY A 87 -4.77 8.75 14.09
CA GLY A 87 -5.75 8.33 15.09
C GLY A 87 -5.38 7.00 15.72
N SER A 88 -6.38 6.33 16.30
CA SER A 88 -6.22 4.97 16.83
C SER A 88 -5.76 4.00 15.72
N GLY A 89 -4.78 3.15 16.01
CA GLY A 89 -4.23 2.18 15.06
C GLY A 89 -3.02 2.65 14.26
N TYR A 90 -2.78 3.97 14.15
CA TYR A 90 -1.68 4.49 13.34
C TYR A 90 -0.30 4.06 13.84
N SER A 91 -0.07 4.08 15.15
CA SER A 91 1.22 3.66 15.71
C SER A 91 1.51 2.18 15.45
N GLN A 92 0.48 1.33 15.50
CA GLN A 92 0.61 -0.10 15.16
C GLN A 92 1.03 -0.30 13.70
N ILE A 93 0.42 0.44 12.77
CA ILE A 93 0.79 0.41 11.36
C ILE A 93 2.26 0.85 11.17
N VAL A 94 2.67 1.93 11.85
CA VAL A 94 4.07 2.40 11.81
C VAL A 94 5.03 1.33 12.33
N GLU A 95 4.69 0.64 13.41
CA GLU A 95 5.53 -0.44 13.94
C GLU A 95 5.60 -1.65 13.00
N SER A 96 4.51 -2.03 12.34
CA SER A 96 4.53 -3.06 11.29
C SER A 96 5.45 -2.66 10.14
N PHE A 97 5.39 -1.40 9.68
CA PHE A 97 6.30 -0.89 8.65
C PHE A 97 7.77 -0.93 9.09
N LYS A 98 8.07 -0.57 10.35
CA LYS A 98 9.44 -0.62 10.88
C LYS A 98 9.99 -2.02 10.98
N LYS A 99 9.15 -3.07 11.05
CA LYS A 99 9.62 -4.46 11.00
C LYS A 99 10.06 -4.88 9.59
N VAL A 100 9.48 -4.28 8.56
CA VAL A 100 9.67 -4.67 7.15
C VAL A 100 10.67 -3.77 6.43
N PHE A 101 10.69 -2.47 6.71
CA PHE A 101 11.48 -1.48 5.97
C PHE A 101 12.60 -0.87 6.81
N LYS A 102 13.72 -0.54 6.14
CA LYS A 102 14.87 0.14 6.77
C LYS A 102 14.56 1.60 7.08
N VAL A 103 13.75 2.26 6.25
CA VAL A 103 13.35 3.66 6.43
C VAL A 103 11.83 3.75 6.44
N VAL A 104 11.28 4.36 7.47
CA VAL A 104 9.84 4.61 7.61
C VAL A 104 9.61 6.09 7.88
N SER A 105 8.82 6.78 7.06
CA SER A 105 8.56 8.21 7.20
C SER A 105 7.12 8.59 6.86
N PRO A 106 6.42 9.38 7.69
CA PRO A 106 5.16 9.98 7.33
C PRO A 106 5.36 11.07 6.26
N ARG A 107 4.36 11.22 5.38
CA ARG A 107 4.33 12.20 4.29
C ARG A 107 2.94 12.82 4.24
N LYS A 108 2.85 14.13 4.50
CA LYS A 108 1.64 14.92 4.24
C LYS A 108 1.85 15.74 2.97
N PRO A 109 1.19 15.42 1.84
CA PRO A 109 1.33 16.19 0.61
C PRO A 109 0.84 17.61 0.79
N LYS A 110 1.47 18.58 0.12
CA LYS A 110 1.01 19.99 0.11
C LYS A 110 -0.41 20.16 -0.47
N ALA A 111 -0.86 19.19 -1.28
CA ALA A 111 -2.20 19.16 -1.85
C ALA A 111 -3.28 18.65 -0.88
N SER A 112 -2.89 18.06 0.26
CA SER A 112 -3.85 17.62 1.27
C SER A 112 -4.41 18.82 2.02
N ARG A 113 -5.72 18.82 2.31
CA ARG A 113 -6.37 19.88 3.08
C ARG A 113 -5.79 19.92 4.50
N ASP A 114 -5.52 21.11 5.03
CA ASP A 114 -4.91 21.27 6.36
C ASP A 114 -5.64 20.51 7.47
N LYS A 115 -6.98 20.53 7.44
CA LYS A 115 -7.86 19.88 8.42
C LYS A 115 -8.02 18.37 8.22
N SER A 116 -7.46 17.79 7.17
CA SER A 116 -7.55 16.34 6.95
C SER A 116 -6.67 15.58 7.94
N ALA A 117 -7.23 14.51 8.51
CA ALA A 117 -6.48 13.51 9.27
C ALA A 117 -5.67 12.57 8.37
N GLU A 118 -5.84 12.67 7.05
CA GLU A 118 -5.11 11.89 6.06
C GLU A 118 -3.61 12.20 6.10
N THR A 119 -2.82 11.12 6.05
CA THR A 119 -1.37 11.12 5.94
C THR A 119 -0.97 9.93 5.09
N PHE A 120 0.21 9.99 4.48
CA PHE A 120 0.77 8.83 3.80
C PHE A 120 1.94 8.28 4.61
N LEU A 121 2.05 6.96 4.71
CA LEU A 121 3.19 6.31 5.34
C LEU A 121 4.08 5.69 4.26
N LEU A 122 5.33 6.15 4.21
CA LEU A 122 6.34 5.66 3.27
C LEU A 122 7.28 4.69 3.97
N GLY A 123 7.35 3.46 3.48
CA GLY A 123 8.41 2.49 3.76
C GLY A 123 9.38 2.39 2.58
N LYS A 124 10.69 2.47 2.82
CA LYS A 124 11.73 2.29 1.79
C LYS A 124 12.75 1.23 2.21
N HIS A 125 13.20 0.48 1.22
CA HIS A 125 14.20 -0.58 1.32
C HIS A 125 13.74 -1.70 2.25
N LEU A 126 13.46 -2.87 1.67
CA LEU A 126 13.14 -4.06 2.45
C LEU A 126 14.33 -4.44 3.34
N LYS A 127 14.02 -4.95 4.53
CA LYS A 127 15.00 -5.46 5.49
C LYS A 127 15.55 -6.82 5.10
#